data_AF-A0A381VZJ9-F1
#
_entry.id   AF-A0A381VZJ9-F1
#
_cell.length_a   1.000
_cell.length_b   1.000
_cell.length_c   1.000
_cell.angle_alpha   90.00
_cell.angle_beta   90.00
_cell.angle_gamma   90.00
#
_symmetry.space_group_name_H-M   'P 1'
#
loop_
_entity.id
_entity.type
_entity.pdbx_description
1 polymer ?
#
loop_
_entity_poly.entity_id
_entity_poly.type
_entity_poly.pdbx_seq_one_letter_code
_entity_poly.pdbx_strand_id
1 'polypeptide(L)'
;MNQRIFTILIGLFILSGCATLPPLQEMSNARQTISAAKELSENAAADEKILEAERLLARAQRRIEVNLYDSARQDALRAQKEAIEFIEKAISENSEIENND
;
A
#
# COMPACT_ATOMS: atom_id res chain seq x y z
N MET A 1 -33.12 17.72 28.28
CA MET A 1 -32.78 16.32 27.92
C MET A 1 -32.49 16.14 26.42
N ASN A 2 -33.25 16.80 25.53
CA ASN A 2 -33.26 16.50 24.09
C ASN A 2 -32.05 17.03 23.30
N GLN A 3 -31.43 18.13 23.72
CA GLN A 3 -30.25 18.72 23.06
C GLN A 3 -29.02 17.81 23.15
N ARG A 4 -28.77 17.18 24.31
CA ARG A 4 -27.63 16.27 24.51
C ARG A 4 -27.75 15.00 23.67
N ILE A 5 -28.97 14.48 23.53
CA ILE A 5 -29.26 13.32 22.68
C ILE A 5 -29.02 13.69 21.20
N PHE A 6 -29.41 14.89 20.79
CA PHE A 6 -29.19 15.38 19.42
C PHE A 6 -27.68 15.51 19.09
N THR A 7 -26.86 16.01 20.02
CA THR A 7 -25.39 16.08 19.85
C THR A 7 -24.75 14.70 19.74
N ILE A 8 -25.22 13.73 20.51
CA ILE A 8 -24.71 12.34 20.46
C ILE A 8 -25.10 11.66 19.14
N LEU A 9 -26.33 11.87 18.66
CA LEU A 9 -26.81 11.30 17.40
C LEU A 9 -26.09 11.89 16.18
N ILE A 10 -25.76 13.18 16.19
CA ILE A 10 -24.97 13.82 15.11
C ILE A 10 -23.52 13.29 15.11
N GLY A 11 -22.91 13.10 16.28
CA GLY A 11 -21.55 12.55 16.37
C GLY A 11 -21.44 11.11 15.83
N LEU A 12 -22.50 10.32 15.97
CA LEU A 12 -22.52 8.92 15.51
C LEU A 12 -22.63 8.78 13.97
N PHE A 13 -23.18 9.79 13.28
CA PHE A 13 -23.40 9.76 11.83
C PHE A 13 -22.13 10.04 11.00
N ILE A 14 -21.07 10.57 11.60
CA ILE A 14 -19.83 10.95 10.89
C ILE A 14 -18.93 9.73 10.60
N LEU A 15 -19.17 8.57 11.23
CA LEU A 15 -18.32 7.39 11.11
C LEU A 15 -18.68 6.42 9.96
N SER A 16 -19.80 6.62 9.27
CA SER A 16 -20.34 5.63 8.31
C SER A 16 -19.97 5.88 6.82
N GLY A 17 -19.09 6.85 6.52
CA GLY A 17 -18.92 7.38 5.16
C GLY A 17 -17.73 6.91 4.29
N CYS A 18 -16.87 5.99 4.73
CA CYS A 18 -15.56 5.78 4.06
C CYS A 18 -15.44 4.56 3.13
N ALA A 19 -16.53 3.90 2.74
CA ALA A 19 -16.42 2.70 1.88
C ALA A 19 -16.24 3.03 0.38
N THR A 20 -16.60 4.23 -0.07
CA THR A 20 -16.70 4.58 -1.50
C THR A 20 -15.64 5.59 -1.98
N LEU A 21 -14.60 5.83 -1.18
CA LEU A 21 -13.55 6.80 -1.50
C LEU A 21 -12.31 6.12 -2.11
N PRO A 22 -11.52 6.86 -2.93
CA PRO A 22 -10.23 6.38 -3.42
C PRO A 22 -9.30 5.94 -2.26
N PRO A 23 -8.56 4.82 -2.42
CA PRO A 23 -7.68 4.26 -1.38
C PRO A 23 -6.33 5.00 -1.30
N LEU A 24 -6.36 6.27 -0.90
CA LEU A 24 -5.17 7.14 -0.91
C LEU A 24 -4.07 6.65 0.03
N GLN A 25 -4.44 6.03 1.15
CA GLN A 25 -3.49 5.57 2.14
C GLN A 25 -2.75 4.33 1.67
N GLU A 26 -3.46 3.35 1.12
CA GLU A 26 -2.89 2.13 0.56
C GLU A 26 -1.97 2.45 -0.63
N MET A 27 -2.37 3.39 -1.48
CA MET A 27 -1.54 3.89 -2.58
C MET A 27 -0.24 4.54 -2.09
N SER A 28 -0.33 5.38 -1.05
CA SER A 28 0.84 6.05 -0.47
C SER A 28 1.80 5.05 0.18
N ASN A 29 1.25 4.09 0.95
CA ASN A 29 2.02 3.02 1.57
C ASN A 29 2.75 2.20 0.51
N ALA A 30 2.07 1.77 -0.56
CA ALA A 30 2.69 1.03 -1.65
C ALA A 30 3.84 1.81 -2.31
N ARG A 31 3.68 3.11 -2.56
CA ARG A 31 4.76 3.96 -3.12
C ARG A 31 5.97 4.03 -2.21
N GLN A 32 5.74 4.26 -0.91
CA GLN A 32 6.81 4.35 0.08
C GLN A 32 7.57 3.03 0.19
N THR A 33 6.86 1.90 0.21
CA THR A 33 7.49 0.57 0.24
C THR A 33 8.31 0.29 -1.02
N ILE A 34 7.82 0.63 -2.22
CA ILE A 34 8.60 0.48 -3.46
C ILE A 34 9.85 1.38 -3.45
N SER A 35 9.75 2.61 -2.94
CA SER A 35 10.92 3.50 -2.79
C SER A 35 11.95 2.89 -1.84
N ALA A 36 11.50 2.42 -0.67
CA ALA A 36 12.36 1.79 0.32
C ALA A 36 13.07 0.54 -0.26
N ALA A 37 12.35 -0.28 -1.04
CA ALA A 37 12.94 -1.43 -1.72
C ALA A 37 14.06 -1.03 -2.70
N LYS A 38 13.85 0.05 -3.47
CA LYS A 38 14.85 0.58 -4.40
C LYS A 38 16.05 1.23 -3.72
N GLU A 39 15.84 1.82 -2.56
CA GLU A 39 16.92 2.38 -1.73
C GLU A 39 17.74 1.29 -1.05
N LEU A 40 17.13 0.12 -0.78
CA LEU A 40 17.79 -1.01 -0.12
C LEU A 40 18.79 -1.75 -1.03
N SER A 41 18.55 -1.81 -2.34
CA SER A 41 19.38 -2.57 -3.28
C SER A 41 19.41 -1.93 -4.67
N GLU A 42 20.60 -1.78 -5.24
CA GLU A 42 20.79 -1.28 -6.61
C GLU A 42 20.12 -2.17 -7.67
N ASN A 43 19.98 -3.47 -7.38
CA ASN A 43 19.36 -4.43 -8.30
C ASN A 43 17.83 -4.47 -8.19
N ALA A 44 17.24 -3.77 -7.21
CA ALA A 44 15.80 -3.78 -6.97
C ALA A 44 14.99 -3.38 -8.20
N ALA A 45 15.48 -2.44 -9.01
CA ALA A 45 14.76 -1.98 -10.21
C ALA A 45 14.62 -3.07 -11.30
N ALA A 46 15.46 -4.10 -11.28
CA ALA A 46 15.40 -5.22 -12.21
C ALA A 46 14.73 -6.47 -11.62
N ASP A 47 14.42 -6.46 -10.33
CA ASP A 47 13.80 -7.61 -9.65
C ASP A 47 12.33 -7.78 -10.05
N GLU A 48 11.93 -9.03 -10.29
CA GLU A 48 10.58 -9.38 -10.73
C GLU A 48 9.50 -8.90 -9.75
N LYS A 49 9.77 -8.94 -8.45
CA LYS A 49 8.83 -8.51 -7.40
C LYS A 49 8.59 -7.01 -7.44
N ILE A 50 9.62 -6.23 -7.68
CA ILE A 50 9.52 -4.76 -7.78
C ILE A 50 8.84 -4.37 -9.09
N LEU A 51 9.17 -5.03 -10.20
CA LEU A 51 8.49 -4.80 -11.47
C LEU A 51 6.99 -5.12 -11.39
N GLU A 52 6.63 -6.23 -10.72
CA GLU A 52 5.23 -6.58 -10.48
C GLU A 52 4.54 -5.57 -9.56
N ALA A 53 5.22 -5.11 -8.49
CA ALA A 53 4.70 -4.08 -7.59
C ALA A 53 4.36 -2.78 -8.34
N GLU A 54 5.26 -2.31 -9.20
CA GLU A 54 5.03 -1.11 -10.01
C GLU A 54 3.89 -1.30 -11.01
N ARG A 55 3.82 -2.48 -11.65
CA ARG A 55 2.77 -2.82 -12.60
C ARG A 55 1.39 -2.83 -11.94
N LEU A 56 1.31 -3.37 -10.72
CA LEU A 56 0.10 -3.39 -9.90
C LEU A 56 -0.28 -1.98 -9.46
N LEU A 57 0.67 -1.16 -9.01
CA LEU A 57 0.41 0.23 -8.64
C LEU A 57 -0.10 1.07 -9.83
N ALA A 58 0.51 0.90 -11.01
CA ALA A 58 0.05 1.54 -12.25
C ALA A 58 -1.34 1.05 -12.68
N ARG A 59 -1.67 -0.22 -12.43
CA ARG A 59 -3.03 -0.75 -12.64
C ARG A 59 -4.02 -0.12 -11.65
N ALA A 60 -3.65 -0.02 -10.38
CA ALA A 60 -4.47 0.61 -9.36
C ALA A 60 -4.81 2.07 -9.73
N GLN A 61 -3.83 2.82 -10.26
CA GLN A 61 -4.04 4.21 -10.68
C GLN A 61 -5.10 4.31 -11.79
N ARG A 62 -4.99 3.48 -12.84
CA ARG A 62 -6.00 3.42 -13.91
C ARG A 62 -7.39 3.04 -13.40
N ARG A 63 -7.47 2.19 -12.38
CA ARG A 63 -8.76 1.82 -11.75
C ARG A 63 -9.38 2.96 -10.97
N ILE A 64 -8.58 3.81 -10.32
CA ILE A 64 -9.07 5.04 -9.69
C ILE A 64 -9.73 5.95 -10.73
N GLU A 65 -9.13 6.11 -11.91
CA GLU A 65 -9.66 6.96 -13.00
C GLU A 65 -11.07 6.54 -13.46
N VAL A 66 -11.41 5.26 -13.31
CA VAL A 66 -12.73 4.71 -13.67
C VAL A 66 -13.59 4.35 -12.45
N ASN A 67 -13.29 4.92 -11.28
CA ASN A 67 -14.01 4.73 -10.01
C ASN A 67 -14.05 3.28 -9.48
N LEU A 68 -13.16 2.40 -9.94
CA LEU A 68 -13.04 1.01 -9.46
C LEU A 68 -12.18 0.95 -8.19
N TYR A 69 -12.61 1.63 -7.13
CA TYR A 69 -11.79 1.86 -5.93
C TYR A 69 -11.44 0.60 -5.15
N ASP A 70 -12.35 -0.36 -5.02
CA ASP A 70 -12.05 -1.62 -4.31
C ASP A 70 -10.99 -2.42 -5.05
N SER A 71 -11.10 -2.49 -6.38
CA SER A 71 -10.09 -3.14 -7.18
C SER A 71 -8.75 -2.38 -7.17
N ALA A 72 -8.79 -1.05 -7.15
CA ALA A 72 -7.58 -0.25 -6.99
C ALA A 72 -6.91 -0.50 -5.62
N ARG A 73 -7.70 -0.63 -4.56
CA ARG A 73 -7.22 -0.96 -3.21
C ARG A 73 -6.52 -2.31 -3.19
N GLN A 74 -7.13 -3.33 -3.79
CA GLN A 74 -6.54 -4.67 -3.88
C GLN A 74 -5.24 -4.67 -4.68
N ASP A 75 -5.20 -3.98 -5.82
CA ASP A 75 -3.97 -3.85 -6.62
C ASP A 75 -2.87 -3.11 -5.81
N ALA A 76 -3.20 -2.05 -5.05
CA ALA A 76 -2.24 -1.32 -4.22
C ALA A 76 -1.70 -2.15 -3.04
N LEU A 77 -2.57 -2.89 -2.34
CA LEU A 77 -2.16 -3.79 -1.26
C LEU A 77 -1.26 -4.92 -1.77
N ARG A 78 -1.57 -5.46 -2.95
CA ARG A 78 -0.72 -6.46 -3.58
C ARG A 78 0.63 -5.87 -4.00
N ALA A 79 0.64 -4.66 -4.58
CA ALA A 79 1.88 -3.97 -4.91
C ALA A 79 2.79 -3.80 -3.68
N GLN A 80 2.20 -3.35 -2.57
CA GLN A 80 2.91 -3.24 -1.30
C GLN A 80 3.49 -4.59 -0.86
N LYS A 81 2.70 -5.66 -0.93
CA LYS A 81 3.13 -7.00 -0.52
C LYS A 81 4.33 -7.50 -1.33
N GLU A 82 4.30 -7.39 -2.65
CA GLU A 82 5.42 -7.82 -3.50
C GLU A 82 6.71 -7.05 -3.16
N ALA A 83 6.61 -5.75 -2.88
CA ALA A 83 7.76 -4.94 -2.46
C ALA A 83 8.29 -5.31 -1.06
N ILE A 84 7.41 -5.69 -0.11
CA ILE A 84 7.83 -6.20 1.20
C ILE A 84 8.57 -7.53 1.05
N GLU A 85 8.05 -8.46 0.23
CA GLU A 85 8.71 -9.75 -0.01
C GLU A 85 10.12 -9.59 -0.59
N PHE A 86 10.32 -8.59 -1.47
CA PHE A 86 11.66 -8.24 -1.94
C PHE A 86 12.58 -7.75 -0.81
N ILE A 87 12.08 -6.83 0.03
CA ILE A 87 12.85 -6.27 1.16
C ILE A 87 13.25 -7.38 2.13
N GLU A 88 12.32 -8.26 2.49
CA GLU A 88 12.58 -9.40 3.38
C GLU A 88 13.69 -10.29 2.81
N LYS A 89 13.59 -10.64 1.52
CA LYS A 89 14.60 -11.44 0.83
C LYS A 89 15.98 -10.75 0.82
N ALA A 90 16.03 -9.47 0.46
CA ALA A 90 17.28 -8.71 0.40
C ALA A 90 17.95 -8.59 1.78
N ILE A 91 17.16 -8.42 2.85
CA ILE A 91 17.67 -8.40 4.22
C ILE A 91 18.23 -9.78 4.61
N SER A 92 17.51 -10.86 4.28
CA SER A 92 17.98 -12.23 4.56
C SER A 92 19.31 -12.53 3.84
N GLU A 93 19.42 -12.19 2.56
CA GLU A 93 20.67 -12.37 1.78
C GLU A 93 21.85 -11.61 2.38
N ASN A 94 21.64 -10.36 2.81
CA ASN A 94 22.70 -9.58 3.48
C ASN A 94 23.12 -10.19 4.82
N SER A 95 22.18 -10.73 5.59
CA SER A 95 22.49 -11.35 6.89
C SER A 95 23.27 -12.66 6.75
N GLU A 96 23.09 -13.41 5.66
CA GLU A 96 23.86 -14.63 5.40
C GLU A 96 25.30 -14.32 5.00
N ILE A 97 25.55 -13.20 4.33
CA ILE A 97 26.89 -12.74 3.96
C ILE A 97 27.68 -12.34 5.22
N GLU A 98 27.07 -11.60 6.15
CA GLU A 98 27.74 -11.13 7.37
C GLU A 98 28.11 -12.25 8.36
N ASN A 99 27.41 -13.38 8.35
CA ASN A 99 27.66 -14.51 9.27
C ASN A 99 28.68 -15.54 8.75
N ASN A 100 29.20 -15.37 7.53
CA ASN A 100 30.14 -16.31 6.88
C ASN A 100 31.56 -15.74 6.71
N ASP A 101 31.82 -14.58 7.33
CA ASP A 101 33.13 -13.95 7.52
C ASP A 101 33.60 -14.10 8.99
#